data_AF-A0A4S9U8U2-F1
#
_entry.id   AF-A0A4S9U8U2-F1
#
_cell.length_a   1.000
_cell.length_b   1.000
_cell.length_c   1.000
_cell.angle_alpha   90.00
_cell.angle_beta   90.00
_cell.angle_gamma   90.00
#
_symmetry.space_group_name_H-M   'P 1'
#
loop_
_entity.id
_entity.type
_entity.pdbx_description
1 polymer ?
#
loop_
_entity_poly.entity_id
_entity_poly.type
_entity_poly.pdbx_seq_one_letter_code
_entity_poly.pdbx_strand_id
1 'polypeptide(L)'
;MYESRRNSEWSPSDLTAVPTPTISRTPTLALDINNPADLEAQLLRLKERRGSDNSTTSTATHTSTPDLEQNQTSETTTTPAKPNTLSTYLTHPITPSSTYTLTQFLLLSLATGIIDATTFSLYSVFVTKQTGNTIFLALAALQHTSVSQTEPNVAISISLFFCSAILFGHIGHRIGPSTRLWLSVSNLISTSLIFAATALRYFGPPQRTGPFALGVIALLSIGMGAQVTSTFSAKIPDVNTTMITGAIVQLATDETVFAKDNVARTRRVLFFGAMLAGAFVGAGCASCMDAALGLLVAGILKSAVTIMFLF
;
A
#
# COMPACT_ATOMS: atom_id res chain seq x y z
N MET A 1 11.87 -60.20 6.93
CA MET A 1 10.60 -60.96 6.86
C MET A 1 9.53 -59.96 6.46
N TYR A 2 9.02 -60.10 5.24
CA TYR A 2 8.21 -59.14 4.50
C TYR A 2 6.78 -59.72 4.46
N GLU A 3 5.82 -59.13 5.17
CA GLU A 3 4.38 -59.43 5.04
C GLU A 3 3.63 -58.10 5.21
N SER A 4 3.11 -57.50 4.14
CA SER A 4 1.83 -57.82 3.48
C SER A 4 0.61 -57.41 4.29
N ARG A 5 0.21 -56.15 4.18
CA ARG A 5 -1.21 -55.75 4.15
C ARG A 5 -1.46 -54.89 2.93
N ARG A 6 -1.94 -55.54 1.88
CA ARG A 6 -2.53 -54.92 0.71
C ARG A 6 -4.06 -54.97 0.87
N ASN A 7 -4.71 -53.90 0.40
CA ASN A 7 -6.10 -53.83 -0.06
C ASN A 7 -7.15 -53.46 0.98
N SER A 8 -7.35 -52.15 1.18
CA SER A 8 -8.70 -51.58 1.24
C SER A 8 -8.87 -50.72 -0.01
N GLU A 9 -9.64 -51.23 -0.96
CA GLU A 9 -10.02 -50.56 -2.20
C GLU A 9 -10.74 -49.25 -1.88
N TRP A 10 -10.28 -48.16 -2.50
CA TRP A 10 -10.93 -46.86 -2.43
C TRP A 10 -12.04 -46.81 -3.48
N SER A 11 -13.30 -46.72 -3.03
CA SER A 11 -14.48 -46.58 -3.90
C SER A 11 -14.83 -45.10 -4.08
N PRO A 12 -15.13 -44.60 -5.29
CA PRO A 12 -15.48 -43.19 -5.55
C PRO A 12 -16.82 -42.71 -4.95
N SER A 13 -17.48 -43.52 -4.11
CA SER A 13 -18.82 -43.28 -3.58
C SER A 13 -18.87 -42.52 -2.24
N ASP A 14 -17.73 -42.22 -1.62
CA ASP A 14 -17.68 -41.62 -0.26
C ASP A 14 -17.74 -40.07 -0.23
N LEU A 15 -18.04 -39.42 -1.36
CA LEU A 15 -18.03 -37.95 -1.48
C LEU A 15 -19.38 -37.25 -1.23
N THR A 16 -20.41 -37.92 -0.72
CA THR A 16 -21.77 -37.31 -0.61
C THR A 16 -22.33 -37.11 0.80
N ALA A 17 -21.49 -36.96 1.83
CA ALA A 17 -21.98 -36.68 3.19
C ALA A 17 -21.36 -35.39 3.78
N VAL A 18 -21.78 -34.23 3.28
CA VAL A 18 -21.67 -32.95 3.99
C VAL A 18 -23.08 -32.42 4.24
N PRO A 19 -23.51 -32.20 5.49
CA PRO A 19 -24.81 -31.61 5.77
C PRO A 19 -24.84 -30.14 5.34
N THR A 20 -25.80 -29.79 4.49
CA THR A 20 -26.07 -28.43 4.02
C THR A 20 -26.72 -27.59 5.13
N PRO A 21 -26.35 -26.31 5.33
CA PRO A 21 -27.04 -25.44 6.27
C PRO A 21 -28.43 -25.06 5.73
N THR A 22 -29.46 -25.35 6.53
CA THR A 22 -30.86 -24.98 6.24
C THR A 22 -31.04 -23.47 6.32
N ILE A 23 -31.08 -22.80 5.16
CA ILE A 23 -31.56 -21.42 5.06
C ILE A 23 -33.08 -21.44 5.04
N SER A 24 -33.70 -20.90 6.08
CA SER A 24 -35.14 -20.65 6.16
C SER A 24 -35.57 -19.71 5.02
N ARG A 25 -36.43 -20.20 4.10
CA ARG A 25 -37.02 -19.41 3.02
C ARG A 25 -38.37 -18.85 3.48
N THR A 26 -38.43 -17.55 3.75
CA THR A 26 -39.66 -16.74 3.59
C THR A 26 -39.85 -16.44 2.10
N PRO A 27 -41.08 -16.39 1.56
CA PRO A 27 -41.28 -16.35 0.11
C PRO A 27 -41.05 -14.93 -0.40
N THR A 28 -40.04 -14.73 -1.24
CA THR A 28 -39.94 -13.56 -2.09
C THR A 28 -39.92 -14.08 -3.52
N LEU A 29 -40.91 -13.65 -4.33
CA LEU A 29 -41.16 -14.08 -5.70
C LEU A 29 -39.85 -14.36 -6.48
N ALA A 30 -39.56 -15.63 -6.73
CA ALA A 30 -38.57 -16.01 -7.71
C ALA A 30 -39.18 -15.76 -9.09
N LEU A 31 -38.73 -14.69 -9.74
CA LEU A 31 -39.10 -14.33 -11.10
C LEU A 31 -38.35 -15.24 -12.08
N ASP A 32 -39.10 -16.03 -12.84
CA ASP A 32 -38.57 -16.95 -13.84
C ASP A 32 -38.25 -16.19 -15.13
N ILE A 33 -36.97 -16.10 -15.46
CA ILE A 33 -36.44 -15.35 -16.62
C ILE A 33 -36.85 -16.01 -17.95
N ASN A 34 -37.39 -17.23 -17.92
CA ASN A 34 -37.77 -17.99 -19.13
C ASN A 34 -39.23 -17.80 -19.56
N ASN A 35 -40.02 -16.98 -18.86
CA ASN A 35 -41.42 -16.72 -19.21
C ASN A 35 -41.57 -15.43 -20.04
N PRO A 36 -42.02 -15.49 -21.30
CA PRO A 36 -42.11 -14.31 -22.18
C PRO A 36 -43.10 -13.23 -21.69
N ALA A 37 -44.09 -13.59 -20.86
CA ALA A 37 -45.05 -12.64 -20.29
C ALA A 37 -44.41 -11.70 -19.24
N ASP A 38 -43.41 -12.17 -18.49
CA ASP A 38 -42.72 -11.36 -17.48
C ASP A 38 -41.69 -10.39 -18.09
N LEU A 39 -41.24 -10.66 -19.33
CA LEU A 39 -40.33 -9.79 -20.07
C LEU A 39 -41.06 -8.56 -20.65
N GLU A 40 -42.27 -8.75 -21.18
CA GLU A 40 -43.14 -7.67 -21.65
C GLU A 40 -43.50 -6.69 -20.52
N ALA A 41 -43.83 -7.22 -19.34
CA ALA A 41 -44.10 -6.42 -18.15
C ALA A 41 -42.87 -5.60 -17.70
N GLN A 42 -41.66 -6.16 -17.86
CA GLN A 42 -40.41 -5.44 -17.58
C GLN A 42 -40.10 -4.35 -18.61
N LEU A 43 -40.35 -4.60 -19.89
CA LEU A 43 -40.16 -3.60 -20.95
C LEU A 43 -41.14 -2.44 -20.80
N LEU A 44 -42.39 -2.69 -20.41
CA LEU A 44 -43.35 -1.64 -20.11
C LEU A 44 -42.91 -0.78 -18.93
N ARG A 45 -42.43 -1.38 -17.83
CA ARG A 45 -41.92 -0.63 -16.67
C ARG A 45 -40.65 0.17 -16.98
N LEU A 46 -39.77 -0.35 -17.84
CA LEU A 46 -38.59 0.37 -18.31
C LEU A 46 -38.94 1.53 -19.25
N LYS A 47 -39.98 1.37 -20.07
CA LYS A 47 -40.49 2.43 -20.95
C LYS A 47 -41.20 3.53 -20.16
N GLU A 48 -41.90 3.16 -19.09
CA GLU A 48 -42.54 4.09 -18.14
C GLU A 48 -41.49 4.89 -17.35
N ARG A 49 -40.43 4.24 -16.87
CA ARG A 49 -39.27 4.92 -16.25
C ARG A 49 -38.55 5.87 -17.23
N ARG A 50 -38.31 5.43 -18.47
CA ARG A 50 -37.67 6.27 -19.49
C ARG A 50 -38.56 7.43 -19.95
N GLY A 51 -39.88 7.29 -19.89
CA GLY A 51 -40.83 8.36 -20.17
C GLY A 51 -40.87 9.45 -19.08
N SER A 52 -40.64 9.08 -17.82
CA SER A 52 -40.64 10.01 -16.69
C SER A 52 -39.38 10.90 -16.62
N ASP A 53 -38.26 10.46 -17.20
CA ASP A 53 -36.98 11.20 -17.15
C ASP A 53 -36.87 12.29 -18.26
N ASN A 54 -37.80 12.32 -19.22
CA ASN A 54 -37.80 13.27 -20.33
C ASN A 54 -38.79 14.44 -20.18
N SER A 55 -39.44 14.60 -19.01
CA SER A 55 -40.42 15.66 -18.76
C SER A 55 -40.04 16.58 -17.60
N THR A 56 -38.84 17.17 -17.65
CA THR A 56 -38.57 18.45 -16.95
C THR A 56 -37.56 19.30 -17.74
N THR A 57 -37.94 19.73 -18.94
CA THR A 57 -37.32 20.87 -19.63
C THR A 57 -38.40 21.63 -20.37
N SER A 58 -38.72 22.83 -19.88
CA SER A 58 -39.35 24.00 -20.54
C SER A 58 -39.79 24.91 -19.38
N THR A 59 -39.55 26.23 -19.37
CA THR A 59 -40.04 27.14 -20.40
C THR A 59 -39.36 28.51 -20.20
N ALA A 60 -38.87 29.08 -21.29
CA ALA A 60 -38.49 30.48 -21.40
C ALA A 60 -39.73 31.38 -21.39
N THR A 61 -39.68 32.52 -20.70
CA THR A 61 -40.68 33.59 -20.85
C THR A 61 -39.96 34.87 -21.25
N HIS A 62 -40.19 35.28 -22.49
CA HIS A 62 -39.88 36.61 -22.99
C HIS A 62 -40.88 37.62 -22.40
N THR A 63 -40.37 38.71 -21.82
CA THR A 63 -41.13 39.95 -21.67
C THR A 63 -40.23 41.14 -22.01
N SER A 64 -40.81 42.05 -22.79
CA SER A 64 -40.31 43.23 -23.50
C SER A 64 -39.59 44.30 -22.67
N THR A 65 -38.66 44.99 -23.36
CA THR A 65 -37.98 46.26 -23.00
C THR A 65 -38.97 47.42 -22.75
N PRO A 66 -38.58 48.44 -21.96
CA PRO A 66 -37.97 49.63 -22.57
C PRO A 66 -36.74 50.18 -21.83
N ASP A 67 -36.01 51.03 -22.55
CA ASP A 67 -34.74 51.68 -22.22
C ASP A 67 -34.65 52.30 -20.83
N LEU A 68 -33.45 52.28 -20.23
CA LEU A 68 -32.81 53.41 -19.54
C LEU A 68 -31.38 53.04 -19.08
N GLU A 69 -30.45 53.93 -19.43
CA GLU A 69 -29.19 54.25 -18.77
C GLU A 69 -27.98 53.29 -18.81
N GLN A 70 -26.96 53.79 -19.51
CA GLN A 70 -25.54 53.53 -19.34
C GLN A 70 -25.15 53.29 -17.88
N ASN A 71 -24.52 52.14 -17.59
CA ASN A 71 -23.47 52.13 -16.59
C ASN A 71 -22.37 51.13 -16.96
N GLN A 72 -21.20 51.69 -17.28
CA GLN A 72 -19.95 50.97 -17.43
C GLN A 72 -19.66 50.22 -16.13
N THR A 73 -19.71 48.88 -16.16
CA THR A 73 -19.16 48.07 -15.08
C THR A 73 -17.99 47.30 -15.64
N SER A 74 -16.79 47.80 -15.30
CA SER A 74 -15.52 47.10 -15.48
C SER A 74 -15.56 45.78 -14.72
N GLU A 75 -15.80 44.65 -15.41
CA GLU A 75 -15.56 43.34 -14.83
C GLU A 75 -14.12 42.91 -15.06
N THR A 76 -13.39 43.00 -13.96
CA THR A 76 -12.01 42.63 -13.76
C THR A 76 -11.76 41.18 -14.17
N THR A 77 -10.81 40.99 -15.09
CA THR A 77 -10.13 39.71 -15.30
C THR A 77 -9.60 39.19 -13.97
N THR A 78 -10.30 38.24 -13.34
CA THR A 78 -9.85 37.59 -12.12
C THR A 78 -8.77 36.58 -12.48
N THR A 79 -7.53 37.06 -12.50
CA THR A 79 -6.32 36.24 -12.41
C THR A 79 -6.47 35.29 -11.21
N PRO A 80 -6.24 33.96 -11.33
CA PRO A 80 -6.35 33.06 -10.19
C PRO A 80 -5.32 33.48 -9.13
N ALA A 81 -5.82 33.93 -7.98
CA ALA A 81 -5.00 34.34 -6.85
C ALA A 81 -4.13 33.16 -6.40
N LYS A 82 -2.80 33.36 -6.48
CA LYS A 82 -1.78 32.41 -6.03
C LYS A 82 -1.98 32.17 -4.52
N PRO A 83 -2.28 30.95 -4.04
CA PRO A 83 -2.43 30.73 -2.61
C PRO A 83 -1.06 30.78 -1.92
N ASN A 84 -0.67 31.96 -1.44
CA ASN A 84 0.60 32.20 -0.75
C ASN A 84 0.53 31.81 0.74
N THR A 85 0.05 30.62 1.07
CA THR A 85 0.05 30.16 2.46
C THR A 85 0.62 28.75 2.55
N LEU A 86 1.66 28.59 3.38
CA LEU A 86 2.31 27.30 3.67
C LEU A 86 1.29 26.21 4.04
N SER A 87 0.22 26.60 4.73
CA SER A 87 -0.93 25.75 5.08
C SER A 87 -1.65 25.18 3.84
N THR A 88 -1.88 26.00 2.82
CA THR A 88 -2.55 25.60 1.57
C THR A 88 -1.66 24.66 0.73
N TYR A 89 -0.34 24.83 0.78
CA TYR A 89 0.59 23.90 0.14
C TYR A 89 0.62 22.54 0.84
N LEU A 90 0.71 22.54 2.17
CA LEU A 90 0.83 21.33 2.98
C LEU A 90 -0.45 20.48 3.01
N THR A 91 -1.62 21.12 2.86
CA THR A 91 -2.92 20.45 2.77
C THR A 91 -3.26 19.98 1.35
N HIS A 92 -2.52 20.42 0.33
CA HIS A 92 -2.76 19.98 -1.04
C HIS A 92 -2.42 18.49 -1.20
N PRO A 93 -3.31 17.67 -1.80
CA PRO A 93 -3.01 16.28 -2.09
C PRO A 93 -1.84 16.16 -3.07
N ILE A 94 -1.02 15.11 -2.94
CA ILE A 94 0.08 14.86 -3.86
C ILE A 94 -0.47 14.47 -5.24
N THR A 95 0.02 15.14 -6.28
CA THR A 95 -0.30 14.78 -7.67
C THR A 95 0.51 13.54 -8.07
N PRO A 96 -0.12 12.40 -8.40
CA PRO A 96 0.57 11.12 -8.65
C PRO A 96 1.53 11.12 -9.85
N SER A 97 1.43 12.12 -10.75
CA SER A 97 2.15 12.17 -12.02
C SER A 97 3.42 13.04 -12.00
N SER A 98 3.80 13.61 -10.85
CA SER A 98 5.01 14.44 -10.77
C SER A 98 6.28 13.58 -10.71
N THR A 99 7.27 13.91 -11.53
CA THR A 99 8.61 13.28 -11.51
C THR A 99 9.23 13.32 -10.11
N TYR A 100 8.98 14.39 -9.35
CA TYR A 100 9.46 14.54 -7.98
C TYR A 100 8.90 13.47 -7.04
N THR A 101 7.61 13.17 -7.17
CA THR A 101 6.95 12.15 -6.36
C THR A 101 7.47 10.77 -6.70
N LEU A 102 7.69 10.47 -7.99
CA LEU A 102 8.33 9.21 -8.38
C LEU A 102 9.70 9.05 -7.73
N THR A 103 10.56 10.08 -7.80
CA THR A 103 11.90 10.06 -7.19
C THR A 103 11.83 9.80 -5.68
N GLN A 104 10.93 10.46 -4.95
CA GLN A 104 10.74 10.24 -3.51
C GLN A 104 10.41 8.78 -3.18
N PHE A 105 9.50 8.16 -3.95
CA PHE A 105 9.09 6.78 -3.73
C PHE A 105 10.17 5.77 -4.14
N LEU A 106 10.97 6.07 -5.17
CA LEU A 106 12.14 5.27 -5.53
C LEU A 106 13.21 5.31 -4.44
N LEU A 107 13.47 6.48 -3.86
CA LEU A 107 14.40 6.61 -2.73
C LEU A 107 13.87 5.89 -1.48
N LEU A 108 12.57 5.94 -1.20
CA LEU A 108 11.97 5.11 -0.14
C LEU A 108 12.13 3.61 -0.42
N SER A 109 11.98 3.19 -1.68
CA SER A 109 12.12 1.78 -2.07
C SER A 109 13.56 1.31 -1.91
N LEU A 110 14.53 2.15 -2.29
CA LEU A 110 15.95 1.94 -2.04
C LEU A 110 16.23 1.81 -0.54
N ALA A 111 15.74 2.74 0.28
CA ALA A 111 15.90 2.68 1.74
C ALA A 111 15.27 1.40 2.33
N THR A 112 14.11 1.00 1.83
CA THR A 112 13.40 -0.21 2.27
C THR A 112 14.23 -1.47 2.00
N GLY A 113 14.84 -1.57 0.81
CA GLY A 113 15.76 -2.66 0.47
C GLY A 113 16.97 -2.71 1.40
N ILE A 114 17.58 -1.56 1.70
CA ILE A 114 18.71 -1.45 2.62
C ILE A 114 18.32 -1.96 4.02
N ILE A 115 17.21 -1.46 4.56
CA ILE A 115 16.72 -1.79 5.91
C ILE A 115 16.44 -3.29 6.01
N ASP A 116 15.75 -3.87 5.03
CA ASP A 116 15.41 -5.30 5.06
C ASP A 116 16.65 -6.20 4.94
N ALA A 117 17.59 -5.89 4.05
CA ALA A 117 18.83 -6.67 3.94
C ALA A 117 19.68 -6.58 5.22
N THR A 118 19.72 -5.39 5.82
CA THR A 118 20.43 -5.12 7.07
C THR A 118 19.80 -5.85 8.25
N THR A 119 18.48 -5.75 8.41
CA THR A 119 17.74 -6.40 9.51
C THR A 119 17.73 -7.90 9.37
N PHE A 120 17.67 -8.44 8.15
CA PHE A 120 17.77 -9.87 7.94
C PHE A 120 19.16 -10.40 8.28
N SER A 121 20.23 -9.67 7.91
CA SER A 121 21.60 -10.05 8.26
C SER A 121 21.83 -10.05 9.78
N LEU A 122 21.34 -9.03 10.48
CA LEU A 122 21.48 -8.89 11.94
C LEU A 122 20.61 -9.89 12.72
N TYR A 123 19.32 -9.96 12.38
CA TYR A 123 18.27 -10.53 13.23
C TYR A 123 17.47 -11.64 12.57
N SER A 124 17.79 -12.00 11.32
CA SER A 124 17.08 -13.02 10.53
C SER A 124 15.58 -12.74 10.39
N VAL A 125 15.20 -11.45 10.35
CA VAL A 125 13.82 -10.99 10.18
C VAL A 125 13.78 -9.83 9.19
N PHE A 126 12.71 -9.74 8.41
CA PHE A 126 12.45 -8.55 7.59
C PHE A 126 11.53 -7.60 8.35
N VAL A 127 11.79 -6.31 8.37
CA VAL A 127 10.88 -5.37 9.06
C VAL A 127 9.76 -4.86 8.15
N THR A 128 9.86 -5.10 6.84
CA THR A 128 8.78 -4.75 5.89
C THR A 128 8.11 -5.93 5.21
N LYS A 129 8.84 -7.02 4.94
CA LYS A 129 8.32 -8.18 4.17
C LYS A 129 7.58 -9.16 5.08
N GLN A 130 6.39 -8.76 5.53
CA GLN A 130 5.59 -9.54 6.47
C GLN A 130 5.11 -10.91 5.91
N THR A 131 4.97 -11.03 4.59
CA THR A 131 4.73 -12.32 3.92
C THR A 131 5.84 -13.34 4.20
N GLY A 132 7.12 -12.92 4.10
CA GLY A 132 8.25 -13.78 4.42
C GLY A 132 8.32 -14.12 5.91
N ASN A 133 8.09 -13.13 6.77
CA ASN A 133 8.04 -13.33 8.21
C ASN A 133 6.95 -14.32 8.64
N THR A 134 5.79 -14.32 7.98
CA THR A 134 4.71 -15.27 8.30
C THR A 134 5.15 -16.71 8.06
N ILE A 135 5.91 -16.95 6.98
CA ILE A 135 6.51 -18.26 6.70
C ILE A 135 7.58 -18.59 7.75
N PHE A 136 8.45 -17.63 8.10
CA PHE A 136 9.47 -17.85 9.14
C PHE A 136 8.85 -18.16 10.50
N LEU A 137 7.73 -17.55 10.86
CA LEU A 137 7.01 -17.84 12.08
C LEU A 137 6.51 -19.28 12.11
N ALA A 138 5.89 -19.75 11.00
CA ALA A 138 5.42 -21.12 10.89
C ALA A 138 6.57 -22.15 10.94
N LEU A 139 7.68 -21.88 10.24
CA LEU A 139 8.85 -22.75 10.24
C LEU A 139 9.53 -22.78 11.62
N ALA A 140 9.58 -21.64 12.33
CA ALA A 140 10.12 -21.57 13.68
C ALA A 140 9.23 -22.32 14.68
N ALA A 141 7.91 -22.16 14.60
CA ALA A 141 6.94 -22.87 15.44
C ALA A 141 7.01 -24.40 15.30
N LEU A 142 7.38 -24.89 14.12
CA LEU A 142 7.59 -26.32 13.84
C LEU A 142 9.06 -26.77 14.00
N GLN A 143 9.93 -25.92 14.55
CA GLN A 143 11.34 -26.21 14.82
C GLN A 143 12.12 -26.69 13.58
N HIS A 144 11.81 -26.16 12.39
CA HIS A 144 12.47 -26.56 11.16
C HIS A 144 13.94 -26.10 11.15
N THR A 145 14.86 -26.97 10.74
CA THR A 145 16.32 -26.70 10.77
C THR A 145 16.79 -25.62 9.79
N SER A 146 15.96 -25.30 8.80
CA SER A 146 16.26 -24.30 7.77
C SER A 146 16.12 -22.84 8.23
N VAL A 147 15.55 -22.60 9.42
CA VAL A 147 15.39 -21.24 9.97
C VAL A 147 16.12 -21.12 11.29
N SER A 148 16.76 -19.97 11.48
CA SER A 148 17.26 -19.58 12.79
C SER A 148 16.07 -19.49 13.75
N GLN A 149 16.20 -20.02 14.96
CA GLN A 149 15.15 -20.01 15.99
C GLN A 149 14.98 -18.60 16.57
N THR A 150 14.49 -17.67 15.74
CA THR A 150 14.25 -16.26 16.05
C THR A 150 12.75 -15.96 16.11
N GLU A 151 11.96 -16.90 16.65
CA GLU A 151 10.51 -16.77 16.79
C GLU A 151 10.08 -15.44 17.44
N PRO A 152 10.70 -14.95 18.54
CA PRO A 152 10.28 -13.70 19.17
C PRO A 152 10.53 -12.47 18.27
N ASN A 153 11.62 -12.48 17.51
CA ASN A 153 11.96 -11.39 16.59
C ASN A 153 10.90 -11.25 15.49
N VAL A 154 10.50 -12.39 14.91
CA VAL A 154 9.50 -12.46 13.84
C VAL A 154 8.12 -12.06 14.37
N ALA A 155 7.72 -12.58 15.52
CA ALA A 155 6.43 -12.27 16.14
C ALA A 155 6.29 -10.77 16.49
N ILE A 156 7.35 -10.17 17.07
CA ILE A 156 7.39 -8.73 17.37
C ILE A 156 7.33 -7.90 16.09
N SER A 157 8.05 -8.30 15.03
CA SER A 157 8.02 -7.57 13.77
C SER A 157 6.63 -7.54 13.15
N ILE A 158 5.97 -8.70 13.04
CA ILE A 158 4.60 -8.80 12.48
C ILE A 158 3.63 -7.96 13.33
N SER A 159 3.64 -8.16 14.65
CA SER A 159 2.67 -7.54 15.55
C SER A 159 2.79 -6.02 15.54
N LEU A 160 4.00 -5.47 15.65
CA LEU A 160 4.20 -4.02 15.69
C LEU A 160 4.06 -3.36 14.33
N PHE A 161 4.44 -4.05 13.24
CA PHE A 161 4.14 -3.57 11.90
C PHE A 161 2.62 -3.45 11.70
N PHE A 162 1.85 -4.46 12.11
CA PHE A 162 0.40 -4.46 11.98
C PHE A 162 -0.27 -3.38 12.84
N CYS A 163 0.13 -3.26 14.11
CA CYS A 163 -0.34 -2.19 15.00
C CYS A 163 -0.02 -0.80 14.44
N SER A 164 1.19 -0.61 13.92
CA SER A 164 1.57 0.65 13.28
C SER A 164 0.74 0.93 12.02
N ALA A 165 0.53 -0.07 11.17
CA ALA A 165 -0.27 0.08 9.96
C ALA A 165 -1.73 0.46 10.29
N ILE A 166 -2.33 -0.15 11.31
CA ILE A 166 -3.65 0.24 11.81
C ILE A 166 -3.62 1.68 12.30
N LEU A 167 -2.68 2.04 13.18
CA LEU A 167 -2.60 3.35 13.79
C LEU A 167 -2.44 4.46 12.74
N PHE A 168 -1.44 4.35 11.87
CA PHE A 168 -1.17 5.33 10.83
C PHE A 168 -2.25 5.32 9.75
N GLY A 169 -2.87 4.18 9.47
CA GLY A 169 -4.01 4.09 8.57
C GLY A 169 -5.20 4.91 9.08
N HIS A 170 -5.60 4.71 10.33
CA HIS A 170 -6.75 5.41 10.91
C HIS A 170 -6.49 6.92 11.12
N ILE A 171 -5.28 7.28 11.57
CA ILE A 171 -4.89 8.70 11.69
C ILE A 171 -4.86 9.35 10.31
N GLY A 172 -4.33 8.65 9.29
CA GLY A 172 -4.33 9.12 7.90
C GLY A 172 -5.73 9.44 7.38
N HIS A 173 -6.73 8.60 7.67
CA HIS A 173 -8.12 8.87 7.29
C HIS A 173 -8.72 10.13 7.95
N ARG A 174 -8.27 10.47 9.17
CA ARG A 174 -8.75 11.66 9.91
C ARG A 174 -8.11 12.95 9.39
N ILE A 175 -6.83 12.92 9.02
CA ILE A 175 -6.04 14.10 8.61
C ILE A 175 -6.15 14.36 7.10
N GLY A 176 -6.26 13.30 6.30
CA GLY A 176 -6.18 13.36 4.84
C GLY A 176 -5.03 12.47 4.35
N PRO A 177 -5.32 11.24 3.90
CA PRO A 177 -4.32 10.20 3.66
C PRO A 177 -3.33 10.53 2.53
N SER A 178 -3.73 11.41 1.61
CA SER A 178 -2.94 11.83 0.45
C SER A 178 -2.31 13.22 0.61
N THR A 179 -2.44 13.86 1.78
CA THR A 179 -1.90 15.21 2.02
C THR A 179 -0.38 15.18 2.15
N ARG A 180 0.28 16.22 1.63
CA ARG A 180 1.74 16.38 1.75
C ARG A 180 2.17 16.43 3.21
N LEU A 181 1.38 17.09 4.07
CA LEU A 181 1.65 17.14 5.50
C LEU A 181 1.69 15.76 6.14
N TRP A 182 0.66 14.93 5.88
CA TRP A 182 0.60 13.59 6.46
C TRP A 182 1.76 12.70 6.00
N LEU A 183 2.09 12.75 4.71
CA LEU A 183 3.22 12.00 4.15
C LEU A 183 4.56 12.48 4.71
N SER A 184 4.74 13.79 4.89
CA SER A 184 5.93 14.38 5.52
C SER A 184 6.06 13.94 6.98
N VAL A 185 4.99 14.07 7.78
CA VAL A 185 4.98 13.75 9.21
C VAL A 185 5.20 12.26 9.43
N SER A 186 4.49 11.41 8.69
CA SER A 186 4.68 9.95 8.79
C SER A 186 6.09 9.52 8.37
N ASN A 187 6.65 10.12 7.31
CA ASN A 187 8.03 9.85 6.91
C ASN A 187 9.04 10.36 7.95
N LEU A 188 8.80 11.53 8.56
CA LEU A 188 9.64 12.07 9.63
C LEU A 188 9.63 11.16 10.86
N ILE A 189 8.45 10.73 11.34
CA ILE A 189 8.35 9.79 12.47
C ILE A 189 9.09 8.49 12.15
N SER A 190 8.86 7.93 10.97
CA SER A 190 9.53 6.72 10.51
C SER A 190 11.06 6.87 10.47
N THR A 191 11.55 8.02 10.00
CA THR A 191 12.98 8.35 9.93
C THR A 191 13.59 8.48 11.33
N SER A 192 12.91 9.18 12.25
CA SER A 192 13.34 9.30 13.65
C SER A 192 13.44 7.94 14.35
N LEU A 193 12.48 7.04 14.09
CA LEU A 193 12.52 5.67 14.63
C LEU A 193 13.70 4.86 14.07
N ILE A 194 14.08 5.06 12.80
CA ILE A 194 15.26 4.41 12.22
C ILE A 194 16.55 4.94 12.86
N PHE A 195 16.67 6.24 13.11
CA PHE A 195 17.82 6.78 13.84
C PHE A 195 17.87 6.26 15.28
N ALA A 196 16.74 6.20 15.97
CA ALA A 196 16.67 5.60 17.31
C ALA A 196 17.09 4.12 17.30
N ALA A 197 16.62 3.35 16.32
CA ALA A 197 17.01 1.96 16.13
C ALA A 197 18.51 1.81 15.82
N THR A 198 19.06 2.70 15.00
CA THR A 198 20.49 2.76 14.65
C THR A 198 21.33 3.04 15.89
N ALA A 199 20.94 4.06 16.69
CA ALA A 199 21.61 4.39 17.94
C ALA A 199 21.53 3.24 18.95
N LEU A 200 20.36 2.62 19.10
CA LEU A 200 20.17 1.48 20.00
C LEU A 200 21.03 0.28 19.59
N ARG A 201 21.16 0.00 18.29
CA ARG A 201 22.06 -1.06 17.77
C ARG A 201 23.54 -0.71 17.93
N TYR A 202 23.92 0.56 17.76
CA TYR A 202 25.31 0.99 17.79
C TYR A 202 25.85 1.08 19.22
N PHE A 203 25.09 1.66 20.15
CA PHE A 203 25.48 1.81 21.55
C PHE A 203 25.08 0.62 22.44
N GLY A 204 24.13 -0.20 21.98
CA GLY A 204 23.70 -1.40 22.70
C GLY A 204 24.63 -2.59 22.48
N PRO A 205 24.51 -3.64 23.30
CA PRO A 205 25.28 -4.87 23.14
C PRO A 205 24.94 -5.57 21.81
N PRO A 206 25.94 -6.10 21.08
CA PRO A 206 25.74 -6.77 19.80
C PRO A 206 25.11 -8.15 20.01
N GLN A 207 23.79 -8.18 20.14
CA GLN A 207 23.01 -9.40 20.37
C GLN A 207 22.04 -9.63 19.20
N ARG A 208 21.95 -10.87 18.72
CA ARG A 208 20.99 -11.26 17.66
C ARG A 208 19.58 -11.52 18.22
N THR A 209 19.51 -11.83 19.51
CA THR A 209 18.28 -12.14 20.27
C THR A 209 18.33 -11.45 21.62
N GLY A 210 17.17 -11.15 22.20
CA GLY A 210 17.06 -10.53 23.52
C GLY A 210 16.47 -9.11 23.47
N PRO A 211 16.33 -8.43 24.63
CA PRO A 211 15.58 -7.19 24.74
C PRO A 211 16.07 -6.07 23.82
N PHE A 212 17.38 -5.93 23.64
CA PHE A 212 17.97 -4.93 22.74
C PHE A 212 17.64 -5.21 21.27
N ALA A 213 17.77 -6.46 20.82
CA ALA A 213 17.39 -6.87 19.48
C ALA A 213 15.91 -6.63 19.22
N LEU A 214 15.05 -7.02 20.17
CA LEU A 214 13.60 -6.79 20.10
C LEU A 214 13.27 -5.30 20.06
N GLY A 215 13.98 -4.46 20.82
CA GLY A 215 13.84 -3.01 20.79
C GLY A 215 14.16 -2.40 19.42
N VAL A 216 15.26 -2.84 18.79
CA VAL A 216 15.64 -2.39 17.43
C VAL A 216 14.59 -2.82 16.41
N ILE A 217 14.17 -4.09 16.43
CA ILE A 217 13.15 -4.63 15.53
C ILE A 217 11.81 -3.92 15.74
N ALA A 218 11.44 -3.63 16.99
CA ALA A 218 10.22 -2.91 17.33
C ALA A 218 10.18 -1.51 16.72
N LEU A 219 11.24 -0.72 16.96
CA LEU A 219 11.36 0.63 16.40
C LEU A 219 11.29 0.63 14.88
N LEU A 220 12.02 -0.28 14.24
CA LEU A 220 12.04 -0.42 12.78
C LEU A 220 10.68 -0.89 12.24
N SER A 221 10.03 -1.87 12.86
CA SER A 221 8.74 -2.40 12.41
C SER A 221 7.63 -1.36 12.53
N ILE A 222 7.63 -0.57 13.61
CA ILE A 222 6.71 0.57 13.75
C ILE A 222 6.98 1.60 12.65
N GLY A 223 8.24 2.00 12.47
CA GLY A 223 8.62 2.99 11.46
C GLY A 223 8.25 2.55 10.04
N MET A 224 8.51 1.29 9.70
CA MET A 224 8.20 0.76 8.38
C MET A 224 6.69 0.56 8.19
N GLY A 225 5.94 0.15 9.20
CA GLY A 225 4.47 0.10 9.14
C GLY A 225 3.86 1.47 8.81
N ALA A 226 4.39 2.54 9.43
CA ALA A 226 3.97 3.91 9.14
C ALA A 226 4.27 4.30 7.68
N GLN A 227 5.51 4.08 7.22
CA GLN A 227 5.92 4.41 5.86
C GLN A 227 5.09 3.66 4.82
N VAL A 228 4.95 2.34 4.99
CA VAL A 228 4.22 1.50 4.03
C VAL A 228 2.77 1.99 3.91
N THR A 229 2.10 2.19 5.04
CA THR A 229 0.70 2.63 5.07
C THR A 229 0.51 3.99 4.40
N SER A 230 1.44 4.92 4.65
CA SER A 230 1.48 6.22 4.00
C SER A 230 1.71 6.11 2.48
N THR A 231 2.62 5.26 2.03
CA THR A 231 2.88 5.08 0.59
C THR A 231 1.68 4.48 -0.15
N PHE A 232 0.95 3.54 0.47
CA PHE A 232 -0.31 3.01 -0.08
C PHE A 232 -1.38 4.11 -0.18
N SER A 233 -1.45 4.97 0.83
CA SER A 233 -2.42 6.07 0.93
C SER A 233 -2.22 7.17 -0.12
N ALA A 234 -0.99 7.31 -0.63
CA ALA A 234 -0.66 8.24 -1.70
C ALA A 234 -1.23 7.83 -3.08
N LYS A 235 -1.77 6.61 -3.21
CA LYS A 235 -2.45 6.10 -4.43
C LYS A 235 -1.65 6.31 -5.72
N ILE A 236 -0.32 6.25 -5.66
CA ILE A 236 0.51 6.32 -6.86
C ILE A 236 0.41 4.96 -7.56
N PRO A 237 -0.17 4.90 -8.76
CA PRO A 237 -0.20 3.66 -9.51
C PRO A 237 1.25 3.21 -9.75
N ASP A 238 1.51 1.91 -9.62
CA ASP A 238 2.74 1.24 -10.04
C ASP A 238 3.97 1.30 -9.11
N VAL A 239 3.98 2.10 -8.03
CA VAL A 239 5.12 2.17 -7.09
C VAL A 239 4.65 1.95 -5.67
N ASN A 240 4.39 0.69 -5.34
CA ASN A 240 4.13 0.30 -3.96
C ASN A 240 5.38 -0.33 -3.35
N THR A 241 5.95 0.35 -2.35
CA THR A 241 7.22 0.01 -1.70
C THR A 241 7.29 -1.40 -1.10
N THR A 242 6.18 -2.14 -1.06
CA THR A 242 6.09 -3.46 -0.42
C THR A 242 5.75 -4.62 -1.34
N MET A 243 5.20 -4.36 -2.53
CA MET A 243 4.64 -5.40 -3.39
C MET A 243 5.46 -5.61 -4.65
N ILE A 244 6.72 -6.02 -4.48
CA ILE A 244 7.62 -6.36 -5.61
C ILE A 244 6.97 -7.38 -6.54
N THR A 245 6.40 -8.46 -5.98
CA THR A 245 5.72 -9.51 -6.77
C THR A 245 4.59 -8.92 -7.61
N GLY A 246 3.79 -8.02 -7.03
CA GLY A 246 2.73 -7.33 -7.75
C GLY A 246 3.26 -6.49 -8.91
N ALA A 247 4.35 -5.75 -8.70
CA ALA A 247 4.99 -4.95 -9.75
C ALA A 247 5.53 -5.82 -10.89
N ILE A 248 6.15 -6.97 -10.58
CA ILE A 248 6.64 -7.94 -11.58
C ILE A 248 5.48 -8.52 -12.39
N VAL A 249 4.41 -8.98 -11.73
CA VAL A 249 3.24 -9.53 -12.41
C VAL A 249 2.58 -8.47 -13.30
N GLN A 250 2.37 -7.26 -12.78
CA GLN A 250 1.80 -6.17 -13.55
C GLN A 250 2.67 -5.79 -14.75
N LEU A 251 4.00 -5.86 -14.62
CA LEU A 251 4.93 -5.64 -15.73
C LEU A 251 4.84 -6.77 -16.77
N ALA A 252 4.71 -8.02 -16.34
CA ALA A 252 4.61 -9.19 -17.22
C ALA A 252 3.28 -9.25 -17.99
N THR A 253 2.19 -8.76 -17.40
CA THR A 253 0.86 -8.73 -18.01
C THR A 253 0.55 -7.43 -18.75
N ASP A 254 1.53 -6.51 -18.86
CA ASP A 254 1.32 -5.23 -19.55
C ASP A 254 1.38 -5.43 -21.06
N GLU A 255 0.23 -5.28 -21.74
CA GLU A 255 0.09 -5.39 -23.19
C GLU A 255 0.97 -4.39 -23.95
N THR A 256 1.27 -3.25 -23.32
CA THR A 256 2.07 -2.16 -23.89
C THR A 256 3.50 -2.15 -23.37
N VAL A 257 3.99 -3.26 -22.80
CA VAL A 257 5.35 -3.35 -22.23
C VAL A 257 6.44 -3.05 -23.27
N PHE A 258 6.22 -3.40 -24.54
CA PHE A 258 7.17 -3.12 -25.63
C PHE A 258 6.89 -1.81 -26.38
N ALA A 259 5.84 -1.06 -26.01
CA ALA A 259 5.58 0.24 -26.62
C ALA A 259 6.69 1.23 -26.26
N LYS A 260 7.03 2.13 -27.18
CA LYS A 260 8.14 3.09 -27.00
C LYS A 260 7.95 3.93 -25.73
N ASP A 261 6.74 4.45 -25.53
CA ASP A 261 6.37 5.31 -24.41
C ASP A 261 5.42 4.57 -23.46
N ASN A 262 5.97 4.03 -22.38
CA ASN A 262 5.20 3.43 -21.31
C ASN A 262 5.75 3.87 -19.94
N VAL A 263 5.08 4.86 -19.35
CA VAL A 263 5.48 5.43 -18.06
C VAL A 263 5.30 4.41 -16.92
N ALA A 264 4.25 3.59 -16.98
CA ALA A 264 3.97 2.57 -15.96
C ALA A 264 5.07 1.51 -15.92
N ARG A 265 5.50 0.99 -17.07
CA ARG A 265 6.65 0.10 -17.22
C ARG A 265 7.89 0.69 -16.56
N THR A 266 8.26 1.91 -16.94
CA THR A 266 9.45 2.58 -16.42
C THR A 266 9.38 2.73 -14.91
N ARG A 267 8.21 3.09 -14.34
CA ARG A 267 8.00 3.15 -12.88
C ARG A 267 8.23 1.80 -12.20
N ARG A 268 7.66 0.71 -12.74
CA ARG A 268 7.78 -0.65 -12.16
C ARG A 268 9.21 -1.17 -12.22
N VAL A 269 9.90 -0.98 -13.35
CA VAL A 269 11.31 -1.39 -13.53
C VAL A 269 12.22 -0.60 -12.60
N LEU A 270 12.05 0.72 -12.52
CA LEU A 270 12.82 1.56 -11.59
C LEU A 270 12.54 1.19 -10.14
N PHE A 271 11.29 0.89 -9.78
CA PHE A 271 10.93 0.44 -8.45
C PHE A 271 11.65 -0.87 -8.06
N PHE A 272 11.59 -1.88 -8.94
CA PHE A 272 12.29 -3.14 -8.75
C PHE A 272 13.81 -2.93 -8.64
N GLY A 273 14.38 -2.15 -9.56
CA GLY A 273 15.80 -1.83 -9.57
C GLY A 273 16.26 -1.09 -8.31
N ALA A 274 15.50 -0.09 -7.84
CA ALA A 274 15.80 0.66 -6.63
C ALA A 274 15.77 -0.26 -5.40
N MET A 275 14.75 -1.10 -5.26
CA MET A 275 14.65 -2.05 -4.16
C MET A 275 15.81 -3.06 -4.16
N LEU A 276 16.16 -3.59 -5.33
CA LEU A 276 17.27 -4.54 -5.49
C LEU A 276 18.63 -3.88 -5.20
N ALA A 277 18.87 -2.68 -5.73
CA ALA A 277 20.07 -1.89 -5.44
C ALA A 277 20.19 -1.62 -3.93
N GLY A 278 19.08 -1.32 -3.27
CA GLY A 278 19.04 -1.08 -1.83
C GLY A 278 19.40 -2.33 -1.05
N ALA A 279 18.87 -3.49 -1.46
CA ALA A 279 19.23 -4.76 -0.85
C ALA A 279 20.73 -5.07 -1.00
N PHE A 280 21.34 -4.80 -2.16
CA PHE A 280 22.78 -4.94 -2.36
C PHE A 280 23.59 -3.97 -1.48
N VAL A 281 23.17 -2.73 -1.34
CA VAL A 281 23.83 -1.76 -0.44
C VAL A 281 23.75 -2.24 1.01
N GLY A 282 22.57 -2.65 1.48
CA GLY A 282 22.40 -3.16 2.85
C GLY A 282 23.18 -4.43 3.13
N ALA A 283 23.15 -5.40 2.20
CA ALA A 283 23.94 -6.63 2.30
C ALA A 283 25.44 -6.36 2.22
N GLY A 284 25.87 -5.42 1.37
CA GLY A 284 27.26 -4.98 1.25
C GLY A 284 27.76 -4.33 2.53
N CYS A 285 26.98 -3.44 3.15
CA CYS A 285 27.30 -2.87 4.46
C CYS A 285 27.46 -3.96 5.53
N ALA A 286 26.56 -4.96 5.53
CA ALA A 286 26.63 -6.07 6.47
C ALA A 286 27.82 -7.03 6.23
N SER A 287 28.29 -7.14 4.98
CA SER A 287 29.37 -8.08 4.60
C SER A 287 30.77 -7.45 4.69
N CYS A 288 30.90 -6.16 4.38
CA CYS A 288 32.18 -5.46 4.33
C CYS A 288 32.49 -4.63 5.59
N MET A 289 31.46 -4.25 6.36
CA MET A 289 31.55 -3.31 7.48
C MET A 289 30.66 -3.78 8.65
N ASP A 290 30.02 -2.86 9.38
CA ASP A 290 28.96 -3.16 10.35
C ASP A 290 27.59 -2.90 9.72
N ALA A 291 26.66 -3.83 9.89
CA ALA A 291 25.28 -3.71 9.45
C ALA A 291 24.56 -2.46 10.01
N ALA A 292 24.97 -1.92 11.16
CA ALA A 292 24.48 -0.64 11.69
C ALA A 292 24.69 0.53 10.70
N LEU A 293 25.75 0.48 9.89
CA LEU A 293 25.97 1.46 8.83
C LEU A 293 24.85 1.42 7.77
N GLY A 294 24.33 0.23 7.46
CA GLY A 294 23.18 0.09 6.55
C GLY A 294 21.96 0.83 7.07
N LEU A 295 21.66 0.73 8.38
CA LEU A 295 20.56 1.49 9.00
C LEU A 295 20.83 3.00 8.95
N LEU A 296 22.08 3.43 9.20
CA LEU A 296 22.45 4.84 9.12
C LEU A 296 22.26 5.41 7.70
N VAL A 297 22.74 4.69 6.67
CA VAL A 297 22.59 5.09 5.26
C VAL A 297 21.10 5.18 4.89
N ALA A 298 20.29 4.21 5.31
CA ALA A 298 18.85 4.25 5.09
C ALA A 298 18.19 5.44 5.81
N GLY A 299 18.61 5.76 7.03
CA GLY A 299 18.16 6.93 7.78
C GLY A 299 18.46 8.24 7.05
N ILE A 300 19.70 8.41 6.58
CA ILE A 300 20.13 9.60 5.81
C ILE A 300 19.31 9.75 4.52
N LEU A 301 19.13 8.64 3.78
CA LEU A 301 18.33 8.62 2.56
C LEU A 301 16.88 9.05 2.81
N LYS A 302 16.28 8.57 3.91
CA LYS A 302 14.92 8.95 4.29
C LYS A 302 14.81 10.38 4.82
N SER A 303 15.85 10.91 5.45
CA SER A 303 15.93 12.34 5.78
C SER A 303 15.89 13.20 4.52
N ALA A 304 16.63 12.83 3.48
CA ALA A 304 16.58 13.53 2.19
C ALA A 304 15.16 13.52 1.60
N VAL A 305 14.47 12.38 1.63
CA VAL A 305 13.07 12.27 1.21
C VAL A 305 12.14 13.14 2.07
N THR A 306 12.36 13.19 3.38
CA THR A 306 11.57 14.05 4.29
C THR A 306 11.70 15.51 3.90
N ILE A 307 12.93 15.96 3.61
CA ILE A 307 13.20 17.32 3.15
C ILE A 307 12.52 17.56 1.80
N MET A 308 12.57 16.59 0.88
CA MET A 308 11.89 16.69 -0.42
C MET A 308 10.37 16.78 -0.32
N PHE A 309 9.72 16.28 0.74
CA PHE A 309 8.28 16.45 0.91
C PHE A 309 7.88 17.85 1.40
N LEU A 310 8.83 18.59 1.99
CA LEU A 310 8.60 19.95 2.50
C LEU A 310 8.72 21.02 1.41
N PHE A 311 9.45 20.74 0.33
CA PHE A 311 9.67 21.64 -0.81
C PHE A 311 8.83 21.25 -2.02
#